data_AF-A0A4S0MS25-F1
#
_entry.id   AF-A0A4S0MS25-F1
#
_cell.length_a   1.000
_cell.length_b   1.000
_cell.length_c   1.000
_cell.angle_alpha   90.00
_cell.angle_beta   90.00
_cell.angle_gamma   90.00
#
_symmetry.space_group_name_H-M   'P 1'
#
loop_
_entity.id
_entity.type
_entity.pdbx_description
1 polymer ?
#
loop_
_entity_poly.entity_id
_entity_poly.type
_entity_poly.pdbx_seq_one_letter_code
_entity_poly.pdbx_strand_id
1 'polypeptide(L)' 'MVALPLALLAGGSYVWVTGGRYQETENANLQQARISVASDTAGRIVQVGIADNQLVKQGDLLFVIDPEPYRIA' A
#
# COMPACT_ATOMS: atom_id res chain seq x y z
N MET A 1 14.29 -52.27 16.12
CA MET A 1 13.78 -51.08 16.85
C MET A 1 14.47 -49.76 16.47
N VAL A 2 15.42 -49.75 15.52
CA VAL A 2 16.16 -48.51 15.12
C VAL A 2 15.57 -47.83 13.89
N ALA A 3 14.81 -48.56 13.07
CA ALA A 3 14.24 -48.04 11.82
C ALA A 3 13.24 -46.89 12.05
N LEU A 4 12.41 -46.97 13.09
CA LEU A 4 11.44 -45.92 13.42
C LEU A 4 12.13 -44.60 13.85
N PRO A 5 13.11 -44.61 14.77
CA PRO A 5 13.90 -43.41 15.08
C PRO A 5 14.59 -42.79 13.85
N LEU A 6 15.18 -43.63 12.99
CA LEU A 6 15.84 -43.17 11.76
C LEU A 6 14.86 -42.51 10.78
N ALA A 7 13.68 -43.09 10.61
CA ALA A 7 12.64 -42.53 9.75
C ALA A 7 12.15 -41.16 10.26
N LEU A 8 11.98 -41.02 11.58
CA LEU A 8 11.59 -39.75 12.20
C LEU A 8 12.67 -38.68 12.05
N LEU A 9 13.95 -39.05 12.23
CA LEU A 9 15.07 -38.13 12.02
C LEU A 9 15.17 -37.66 10.57
N ALA A 10 15.01 -38.58 9.61
CA ALA A 10 15.02 -38.25 8.18
C ALA A 10 13.84 -37.36 7.78
N GLY A 11 12.63 -37.68 8.25
CA GLY A 11 11.43 -36.88 7.96
C GLY A 11 11.50 -35.48 8.60
N GLY A 12 11.90 -35.40 9.87
CA GLY A 12 12.04 -34.14 10.58
C GLY A 12 13.10 -33.21 9.97
N SER A 13 14.26 -33.76 9.61
CA SER A 13 15.32 -32.99 8.94
C SER A 13 14.90 -32.51 7.56
N TYR A 14 14.19 -33.34 6.78
CA TYR A 14 13.65 -32.94 5.48
C TYR A 14 12.68 -31.77 5.60
N VAL A 15 11.71 -31.85 6.52
CA VAL A 15 10.73 -30.78 6.76
C VAL A 15 11.42 -29.51 7.26
N TRP A 16 12.40 -29.63 8.15
CA TRP A 16 13.14 -28.48 8.69
C TRP A 16 13.92 -27.73 7.61
N VAL A 17 14.65 -28.45 6.75
CA VAL A 17 15.45 -27.83 5.66
C VAL A 17 14.56 -27.24 4.56
N THR A 18 13.39 -27.83 4.29
CA THR A 18 12.53 -27.41 3.18
C THR A 18 11.45 -26.40 3.57
N GLY A 19 11.03 -26.37 4.84
CA GLY A 19 9.92 -25.55 5.32
C GLY A 19 10.21 -24.05 5.44
N GLY A 20 11.46 -23.63 5.57
CA GLY A 20 11.83 -22.21 5.74
C GLY A 20 11.87 -21.37 4.45
N ARG A 21 11.50 -21.94 3.29
CA ARG A 21 11.68 -21.31 1.98
C ARG A 21 10.69 -20.19 1.66
N TYR A 22 9.57 -20.12 2.38
CA TYR A 22 8.53 -19.13 2.18
C TYR A 22 8.24 -18.45 3.51
N GLN A 23 8.71 -17.21 3.64
CA GLN A 23 8.31 -16.29 4.71
C GLN A 23 7.33 -15.30 4.10
N GLU A 24 6.04 -15.52 4.31
CA GLU A 24 5.03 -14.54 3.95
C GLU A 24 4.96 -13.50 5.07
N THR A 25 5.45 -12.29 4.79
CA THR A 25 5.30 -11.15 5.69
C THR A 25 3.99 -10.45 5.36
N GLU A 26 2.98 -10.58 6.23
CA GLU A 26 1.74 -9.77 6.15
C GLU A 26 1.95 -8.30 6.54
N ASN A 27 3.13 -7.95 7.04
CA ASN A 27 3.38 -6.67 7.73
C ASN A 27 4.17 -5.65 6.89
N ALA A 28 3.85 -5.51 5.62
CA ALA A 28 4.41 -4.47 4.74
C ALA A 28 3.56 -3.18 4.76
N ASN A 29 3.07 -2.76 5.93
CA ASN A 29 2.34 -1.50 6.06
C ASN A 29 3.34 -0.35 6.22
N LEU A 30 3.52 0.45 5.17
CA LEU A 30 4.29 1.69 5.25
C LEU A 30 3.48 2.73 6.03
N GLN A 31 3.98 3.12 7.20
CA GLN A 31 3.43 4.23 7.98
C GLN A 31 3.81 5.57 7.32
N GLN A 32 3.17 5.90 6.22
CA GLN A 32 3.41 7.17 5.52
C GLN A 32 2.47 8.25 6.05
N ALA A 33 3.03 9.40 6.43
CA ALA A 33 2.23 10.55 6.81
C ALA A 33 1.34 10.97 5.63
N ARG A 34 0.01 10.84 5.80
CA ARG A 34 -0.97 11.34 4.85
C ARG A 34 -1.45 12.70 5.34
N ILE A 35 -1.20 13.73 4.54
CA ILE A 35 -1.70 15.08 4.82
C ILE A 35 -2.90 15.30 3.90
N SER A 36 -4.04 15.69 4.48
CA SER A 36 -5.21 16.08 3.71
C SER A 36 -5.01 17.50 3.17
N VAL A 37 -5.06 17.65 1.85
CA VAL A 37 -5.08 18.95 1.19
C VAL A 37 -6.52 19.27 0.84
N ALA A 38 -7.04 20.38 1.38
CA ALA A 38 -8.37 20.88 1.08
C ALA A 38 -8.26 22.23 0.36
N SER A 39 -9.23 22.51 -0.49
CA SER A 39 -9.41 23.85 -1.05
C SER A 39 -9.94 24.81 0.00
N ASP A 40 -9.54 26.07 -0.10
CA ASP A 40 -10.07 27.17 0.73
C ASP A 40 -11.56 27.42 0.43
N THR A 41 -11.99 27.05 -0.77
CA THR A 41 -13.37 27.16 -1.23
C THR A 41 -14.07 25.79 -1.26
N ALA A 42 -15.33 25.76 -0.82
CA ALA A 42 -16.17 24.58 -0.94
C ALA A 42 -16.69 24.43 -2.38
N GLY A 43 -16.55 23.24 -2.97
CA GLY A 43 -17.12 22.94 -4.28
C GLY A 43 -16.86 21.50 -4.73
N ARG A 44 -17.60 21.06 -5.74
CA ARG A 44 -17.47 19.71 -6.31
C ARG A 44 -16.16 19.60 -7.10
N ILE A 45 -15.34 18.58 -6.82
CA ILE A 45 -14.16 18.29 -7.64
C ILE A 45 -14.60 17.70 -8.97
N VAL A 46 -14.19 18.31 -10.08
CA VAL A 46 -14.49 17.85 -11.45
C VAL A 46 -13.30 17.16 -12.13
N GLN A 47 -12.09 17.37 -11.61
CA GLN A 47 -10.88 16.73 -12.14
C GLN A 47 -9.86 16.49 -11.02
N VAL A 48 -9.22 15.32 -11.08
CA VAL A 48 -8.08 14.95 -10.24
C VAL A 48 -6.86 14.82 -11.16
N GLY A 49 -5.84 15.64 -10.93
CA GLY A 49 -4.62 15.74 -11.75
C GLY A 49 -3.45 14.89 -11.25
N ILE A 50 -3.67 14.04 -10.26
CA ILE A 50 -2.62 13.25 -9.60
C ILE A 50 -2.97 11.78 -9.48
N ALA A 51 -1.93 10.95 -9.38
CA ALA A 51 -2.00 9.53 -9.05
C ALA A 51 -1.44 9.24 -7.66
N ASP A 52 -1.76 8.05 -7.14
CA ASP A 52 -1.25 7.59 -5.85
C ASP A 52 0.29 7.55 -5.83
N ASN A 53 0.88 8.07 -4.75
CA ASN A 53 2.33 8.16 -4.53
C ASN A 53 3.09 9.01 -5.57
N GLN A 54 2.40 9.85 -6.34
CA GLN A 54 3.04 10.78 -7.26
C GLN A 54 3.81 11.87 -6.49
N LEU A 55 5.07 12.12 -6.88
CA LEU A 55 5.79 13.30 -6.42
C LEU A 55 5.17 14.56 -7.02
N VAL A 56 4.86 15.53 -6.17
CA VAL A 56 4.31 16.84 -6.55
C VAL A 56 5.26 17.96 -6.13
N LYS A 57 5.20 19.08 -6.84
CA LYS A 57 5.95 20.30 -6.58
C LYS A 57 5.01 21.48 -6.40
N GLN A 58 5.54 22.56 -5.83
CA GLN A 58 4.79 23.81 -5.72
C GLN A 58 4.37 24.29 -7.11
N GLY A 59 3.07 24.59 -7.27
CA GLY A 59 2.48 25.02 -8.53
C GLY A 59 1.78 23.91 -9.33
N ASP A 60 1.90 22.64 -8.92
CA ASP A 60 1.22 21.55 -9.60
C ASP A 60 -0.30 21.62 -9.40
N LEU A 61 -1.04 21.39 -10.48
CA LEU A 61 -2.50 21.33 -10.45
C LEU A 61 -2.94 19.96 -9.89
N LEU A 62 -3.39 19.94 -8.64
CA LEU A 62 -3.81 18.71 -7.97
C LEU A 62 -5.30 18.40 -8.22
N PHE A 63 -6.15 19.42 -8.07
CA PHE A 63 -7.60 19.30 -8.14
C PHE A 63 -8.19 20.50 -8.86
N VAL A 64 -9.27 20.26 -9.62
CA VAL A 64 -10.10 21.32 -10.20
C VAL A 64 -11.47 21.26 -9.56
N ILE A 65 -11.90 22.39 -9.00
CA ILE A 65 -13.25 22.58 -8.47
C ILE A 65 -14.16 23.08 -9.60
N ASP A 66 -15.40 22.60 -9.62
CA ASP A 66 -16.42 23.04 -10.56
C ASP A 66 -16.56 24.56 -10.57
N PRO A 67 -16.26 25.23 -11.69
CA PRO A 67 -16.34 26.69 -11.77
C PRO A 67 -17.78 27.18 -12.00
N GLU A 68 -18.72 26.30 -12.34
CA GLU A 68 -20.08 26.70 -12.74
C GLU A 68 -20.78 27.54 -11.66
N PRO A 69 -20.81 27.16 -10.36
CA PRO A 69 -21.43 27.99 -9.32
C PRO A 69 -20.80 29.39 -9.17
N TYR A 70 -19.52 29.53 -9.50
CA TYR A 70 -18.80 30.80 -9.42
C TYR A 70 -19.03 31.73 -10.62
N ARG A 71 -19.60 31.22 -11.72
CA ARG A 71 -19.88 32.03 -12.93
C ARG A 71 -21.28 32.63 -12.96
N ILE A 72 -22.17 32.16 -12.09
CA ILE A 72 -23.59 32.57 -12.05
C ILE A 72 -23.83 33.57 -10.89
N ALA A 73 -22.82 33.81 -10.05
CA ALA A 73 -22.88 34.72 -8.91
C ALA A 73 -22.49 36.15 -9.27
#